data_AF-A0AAU1DJI5-F1
#
_entry.id   AF-A0AAU1DJI5-F1
#
_cell.length_a   1.000
_cell.length_b   1.000
_cell.length_c   1.000
_cell.angle_alpha   90.00
_cell.angle_beta   90.00
_cell.angle_gamma   90.00
#
_symmetry.space_group_name_H-M   'P 1'
#
loop_
_entity.id
_entity.type
_entity.pdbx_description
1 polymer ?
#
loop_
_entity_poly.entity_id
_entity_poly.type
_entity_poly.pdbx_seq_one_letter_code
_entity_poly.pdbx_strand_id
1 'polypeptide(L)'
;MVGGFVDVLARLRVGRIEQSELDSARAKILKVYDTPDAGAARLPSYTLNLLCGHRNLTPDEHRAELAAVTVGDLRDVARELHSTALIQVPGRDVEWAGFTSAPQWSTTSRALAGTTHRSPGNDDVALVIGPRSVTLRTPGGEITVRYEACAALQVFPDGARHLTGLDGFTVAVEPTLYDRLGPDRVAVIDAGVPATVVVRMPERDADSIPRPASLPGGGLKSRTRSVLRSLRIGR
;
A
#
# COMPACT_ATOMS: atom_id res chain seq x y z
N MET A 1 -1.95 8.19 21.49
CA MET A 1 -0.70 8.11 20.71
C MET A 1 -0.83 8.82 19.36
N VAL A 2 -1.88 8.55 18.57
CA VAL A 2 -2.09 9.19 17.26
C VAL A 2 -2.06 10.73 17.31
N GLY A 3 -2.80 11.35 18.24
CA GLY A 3 -2.83 12.82 18.37
C GLY A 3 -1.45 13.43 18.56
N GLY A 4 -0.67 12.95 19.53
CA GLY A 4 0.69 13.46 19.78
C GLY A 4 1.66 13.27 18.61
N PHE A 5 1.52 12.19 17.83
CA PHE A 5 2.32 12.01 16.61
C PHE A 5 1.94 13.03 15.53
N VAL A 6 0.64 13.23 15.32
CA VAL A 6 0.13 14.22 14.35
C VAL A 6 0.50 15.64 14.75
N ASP A 7 0.51 15.96 16.05
CA ASP A 7 0.94 17.26 16.57
C ASP A 7 2.42 17.55 16.26
N VAL A 8 3.28 16.53 16.32
CA VAL A 8 4.70 16.67 15.92
C VAL A 8 4.81 17.00 14.44
N LEU A 9 4.08 16.28 13.57
CA LEU A 9 4.06 16.58 12.13
C LEU A 9 3.52 17.98 11.83
N ALA A 10 2.47 18.41 12.54
CA ALA A 10 1.92 19.76 12.43
C ALA A 10 2.93 20.82 12.88
N ARG A 11 3.67 20.57 13.96
CA ARG A 11 4.75 21.44 14.44
C ARG A 11 5.89 21.56 13.41
N LEU A 12 6.30 20.44 12.80
CA LEU A 12 7.32 20.43 11.74
C LEU A 12 6.84 21.22 10.51
N ARG A 13 5.57 21.06 10.11
CA ARG A 13 4.96 21.79 8.99
C ARG A 13 5.06 23.32 9.15
N VAL A 14 4.83 23.83 10.36
CA VAL A 14 4.94 25.28 10.64
C VAL A 14 6.38 25.74 10.89
N GLY A 15 7.37 24.87 10.65
CA GLY A 15 8.80 25.20 10.70
C GLY A 15 9.37 25.40 12.10
N ARG A 16 8.65 24.97 13.15
CA ARG A 16 9.08 25.08 14.55
C ARG A 16 10.10 24.01 14.91
N ILE A 17 11.29 24.16 14.35
CA ILE A 17 12.47 23.31 14.56
C ILE A 17 13.55 24.18 15.17
N GLU A 18 14.00 23.82 16.36
CA GLU A 18 15.03 24.57 17.08
C GLU A 18 16.42 23.99 16.82
N GLN A 19 17.46 24.84 16.87
CA GLN A 19 18.84 24.39 16.69
C GLN A 19 19.23 23.33 17.72
N SER A 20 18.76 23.46 18.97
CA SER A 20 19.01 22.50 20.05
C SER A 20 18.43 21.11 19.77
N GLU A 21 17.34 21.01 19.00
CA GLU A 21 16.76 19.73 18.58
C GLU A 21 17.62 19.06 17.52
N LEU A 22 18.10 19.83 16.53
CA LEU A 22 19.04 19.35 15.53
C LEU A 22 20.34 18.86 16.21
N ASP A 23 20.91 19.64 17.12
CA ASP A 23 22.13 19.28 17.82
C ASP A 23 21.95 18.03 18.69
N SER A 24 20.79 17.90 19.35
CA SER A 24 20.45 16.70 20.12
C SER A 24 20.31 15.46 19.23
N ALA A 25 19.65 15.58 18.08
CA ALA A 25 19.50 14.49 17.11
C ALA A 25 20.87 14.07 16.54
N ARG A 26 21.72 15.04 16.18
CA ARG A 26 23.09 14.82 15.72
C ARG A 26 23.92 14.07 16.74
N ALA A 27 23.96 14.56 17.98
CA ALA A 27 24.72 13.92 19.05
C ALA A 27 24.28 12.48 19.27
N LYS A 28 22.97 12.19 19.16
CA LYS A 28 22.45 10.82 19.25
C LYS A 28 22.91 9.93 18.10
N ILE A 29 22.89 10.42 16.86
CA ILE A 29 23.34 9.66 15.68
C ILE A 29 24.85 9.41 15.76
N LEU A 30 25.64 10.41 16.13
CA LEU A 30 27.10 10.30 16.21
C LEU A 30 27.56 9.22 17.20
N LYS A 31 26.86 9.06 18.32
CA LYS A 31 27.14 8.01 19.31
C LYS A 31 27.11 6.58 18.76
N VAL A 32 26.40 6.34 17.64
CA VAL A 32 26.38 5.01 17.00
C VAL A 32 27.78 4.61 16.53
N TYR A 33 28.63 5.57 16.14
CA TYR A 33 29.99 5.31 15.67
C TYR A 33 30.99 4.98 16.79
N ASP A 34 30.62 5.18 18.06
CA ASP A 34 31.47 4.88 19.22
C ASP A 34 31.27 3.44 19.73
N THR A 35 30.37 2.69 19.11
CA THR A 35 30.09 1.30 19.50
C THR A 35 31.12 0.34 18.89
N PRO A 36 31.65 -0.64 19.66
CA PRO A 36 32.70 -1.56 19.19
C PRO A 36 32.35 -2.32 17.89
N ASP A 37 31.08 -2.61 17.68
CA ASP A 37 30.58 -3.39 16.53
C ASP A 37 29.88 -2.53 15.47
N ALA A 38 30.12 -1.20 15.47
CA ALA A 38 29.48 -0.27 14.53
C ALA A 38 29.66 -0.69 13.06
N GLY A 39 30.82 -1.27 12.70
CA GLY A 39 31.06 -1.79 11.35
C GLY A 39 30.13 -2.95 10.97
N ALA A 40 29.99 -3.94 11.85
CA ALA A 40 29.11 -5.09 11.63
C ALA A 40 27.63 -4.67 11.61
N ALA A 41 27.23 -3.76 12.50
CA ALA A 41 25.87 -3.23 12.57
C ALA A 41 25.44 -2.47 11.30
N ARG A 42 26.40 -1.98 10.48
CA ARG A 42 26.14 -1.24 9.24
C ARG A 42 26.01 -2.12 8.00
N LEU A 43 26.34 -3.42 8.07
CA LEU A 43 26.24 -4.33 6.93
C LEU A 43 24.85 -4.35 6.28
N PRO A 44 23.72 -4.35 7.02
CA PRO A 44 22.39 -4.25 6.40
C PRO A 44 22.20 -2.97 5.58
N SER A 45 22.65 -1.82 6.09
CA SER A 45 22.57 -0.54 5.39
C SER A 45 23.45 -0.53 4.13
N TYR A 46 24.63 -1.15 4.17
CA TYR A 46 25.49 -1.27 2.99
C TYR A 46 24.88 -2.14 1.91
N THR A 47 24.29 -3.26 2.29
CA THR A 47 23.53 -4.10 1.35
C THR A 47 22.37 -3.33 0.73
N LEU A 48 21.60 -2.60 1.53
CA LEU A 48 20.50 -1.77 1.02
C LEU A 48 21.00 -0.70 0.05
N ASN A 49 22.08 0.00 0.39
CA ASN A 49 22.67 1.01 -0.49
C ASN A 49 23.12 0.39 -1.83
N LEU A 50 23.79 -0.77 -1.80
CA LEU A 50 24.19 -1.48 -3.01
C LEU A 50 22.98 -1.88 -3.88
N LEU A 51 21.94 -2.44 -3.26
CA LEU A 51 20.71 -2.86 -3.96
C LEU A 51 19.95 -1.67 -4.57
N CYS A 52 19.98 -0.51 -3.91
CA CYS A 52 19.31 0.70 -4.36
C CYS A 52 20.21 1.66 -5.15
N GLY A 53 21.45 1.27 -5.49
CA GLY A 53 22.39 2.12 -6.23
C GLY A 53 22.88 3.37 -5.48
N HIS A 54 22.76 3.39 -4.15
CA HIS A 54 23.25 4.46 -3.30
C HIS A 54 24.72 4.24 -2.91
N ARG A 55 25.43 5.34 -2.68
CA ARG A 55 26.83 5.30 -2.22
C ARG A 55 26.93 4.82 -0.77
N ASN A 56 28.00 4.10 -0.45
CA ASN A 56 28.39 3.79 0.92
C ASN A 56 29.42 4.80 1.41
N LEU A 57 29.03 5.60 2.41
CA LEU A 57 29.91 6.61 2.99
C LEU A 57 30.74 6.02 4.14
N THR A 58 31.99 6.45 4.20
CA THR A 58 32.87 6.24 5.35
C THR A 58 32.28 6.91 6.60
N PRO A 59 32.69 6.50 7.81
CA PRO A 59 32.26 7.17 9.04
C PRO A 59 32.55 8.68 9.03
N ASP A 60 33.70 9.11 8.52
CA ASP A 60 34.07 10.54 8.49
C ASP A 60 33.23 11.34 7.51
N GLU A 61 32.92 10.78 6.33
CA GLU A 61 31.99 11.39 5.38
C GLU A 61 30.59 11.52 5.98
N HIS A 62 30.09 10.50 6.68
CA HIS A 62 28.81 10.61 7.38
C HIS A 62 28.82 11.70 8.46
N ARG A 63 29.92 11.84 9.21
CA ARG A 63 30.06 12.93 10.19
C ARG A 63 30.04 14.29 9.51
N ALA A 64 30.74 14.43 8.39
CA ALA A 64 30.79 15.67 7.61
C ALA A 64 29.41 16.02 7.03
N GLU A 65 28.71 15.07 6.42
CA GLU A 65 27.34 15.29 5.90
C GLU A 65 26.38 15.68 7.03
N LEU A 66 26.44 14.99 8.18
CA LEU A 66 25.59 15.30 9.33
C LEU A 66 25.88 16.69 9.91
N ALA A 67 27.15 17.12 9.91
CA ALA A 67 27.57 18.46 10.34
C ALA A 67 27.13 19.56 9.38
N ALA A 68 26.97 19.25 8.08
CA ALA A 68 26.50 20.20 7.07
C ALA A 68 25.00 20.49 7.14
N VAL A 69 24.19 19.58 7.70
CA VAL A 69 22.73 19.76 7.81
C VAL A 69 22.38 21.07 8.53
N THR A 70 21.38 21.80 8.07
CA THR A 70 20.92 23.01 8.71
C THR A 70 19.48 22.87 9.16
N VAL A 71 19.03 23.76 10.06
CA VAL A 71 17.60 23.89 10.37
C VAL A 71 16.81 24.30 9.12
N GLY A 72 17.44 25.02 8.18
CA GLY A 72 16.85 25.34 6.88
C GLY A 72 16.50 24.09 6.09
N ASP A 73 17.47 23.17 5.94
CA ASP A 73 17.26 21.89 5.23
C ASP A 73 16.14 21.08 5.87
N LEU A 74 16.08 21.03 7.22
CA LEU A 74 15.00 20.34 7.92
C LEU A 74 13.62 20.96 7.67
N ARG A 75 13.53 22.29 7.55
CA ARG A 75 12.28 22.99 7.21
C ARG A 75 11.85 22.69 5.78
N ASP A 76 12.80 22.62 4.86
CA ASP A 76 12.52 22.30 3.46
C ASP A 76 12.02 20.86 3.31
N VAL A 77 12.71 19.91 3.95
CA VAL A 77 12.27 18.50 4.01
C VAL A 77 10.92 18.37 4.71
N ALA A 78 10.65 19.12 5.79
CA ALA A 78 9.36 19.10 6.45
C ALA A 78 8.22 19.60 5.55
N ARG A 79 8.49 20.60 4.70
CA ARG A 79 7.53 21.13 3.72
C ARG A 79 7.25 20.11 2.61
N GLU A 80 8.30 19.49 2.08
CA GLU A 80 8.19 18.44 1.07
C GLU A 80 7.44 17.22 1.61
N LEU A 81 7.83 16.73 2.79
CA LEU A 81 7.13 15.65 3.47
C LEU A 81 5.63 15.95 3.59
N HIS A 82 5.28 17.15 4.03
CA HIS A 82 3.87 17.49 4.24
C HIS A 82 3.07 17.58 2.93
N SER A 83 3.68 17.99 1.81
CA SER A 83 2.97 18.10 0.53
C SER A 83 2.63 16.74 -0.09
N THR A 84 3.36 15.68 0.27
CA THR A 84 3.17 14.32 -0.26
C THR A 84 2.79 13.28 0.79
N ALA A 85 2.63 13.67 2.07
CA ALA A 85 2.38 12.74 3.15
C ALA A 85 1.01 12.04 3.01
N LEU A 86 1.03 10.71 3.19
CA LEU A 86 -0.15 9.91 3.43
C LEU A 86 -0.13 9.40 4.86
N ILE A 87 -1.29 9.44 5.52
CA ILE A 87 -1.45 8.95 6.89
C ILE A 87 -2.62 7.99 6.97
N GLN A 88 -2.35 6.79 7.47
CA GLN A 88 -3.36 5.80 7.77
C GLN A 88 -3.54 5.71 9.28
N VAL A 89 -4.72 6.11 9.75
CA VAL A 89 -5.09 6.02 11.16
C VAL A 89 -6.32 5.12 11.32
N PRO A 90 -6.35 4.25 12.34
CA PRO A 90 -7.56 3.54 12.67
C PRO A 90 -8.55 4.53 13.28
N GLY A 91 -9.75 4.58 12.74
CA GLY A 91 -10.90 5.04 13.50
C GLY A 91 -11.54 6.35 13.05
N ARG A 92 -10.70 7.35 12.85
CA ARG A 92 -11.15 8.68 12.47
C ARG A 92 -10.30 9.21 11.34
N ASP A 93 -10.89 10.13 10.61
CA ASP A 93 -10.11 11.04 9.79
C ASP A 93 -9.18 11.92 10.65
N VAL A 94 -8.25 12.57 9.96
CA VAL A 94 -7.32 13.55 10.52
C VAL A 94 -7.47 14.89 9.81
N GLU A 95 -8.70 15.22 9.42
CA GLU A 95 -9.01 16.49 8.75
C GLU A 95 -8.67 17.69 9.62
N TRP A 96 -8.81 17.54 10.94
CA TRP A 96 -8.39 18.54 11.93
C TRP A 96 -6.91 18.92 11.84
N ALA A 97 -6.06 18.05 11.27
CA ALA A 97 -4.63 18.29 11.06
C ALA A 97 -4.30 18.76 9.62
N GLY A 98 -5.31 19.10 8.83
CA GLY A 98 -5.16 19.61 7.47
C GLY A 98 -4.90 18.54 6.42
N PHE A 99 -5.20 17.27 6.72
CA PHE A 99 -5.22 16.19 5.73
C PHE A 99 -6.60 16.08 5.09
N THR A 100 -6.66 15.61 3.85
CA THR A 100 -7.93 15.24 3.20
C THR A 100 -8.03 13.73 3.15
N SER A 101 -9.24 13.20 3.31
CA SER A 101 -9.47 11.76 3.15
C SER A 101 -9.02 11.31 1.77
N ALA A 102 -8.18 10.26 1.72
CA ALA A 102 -7.77 9.65 0.48
C ALA A 102 -9.00 9.09 -0.25
N PRO A 103 -9.07 9.18 -1.60
CA PRO A 103 -10.14 8.57 -2.38
C PRO A 103 -10.31 7.10 -1.99
N GLN A 104 -11.52 6.73 -1.60
CA GLN A 104 -11.86 5.34 -1.26
C GLN A 104 -12.32 4.54 -2.48
N TRP A 105 -12.67 5.24 -3.56
CA TRP A 105 -13.22 4.69 -4.79
C TRP A 105 -12.63 5.42 -5.99
N SER A 106 -12.60 4.74 -7.14
CA SER A 106 -12.18 5.35 -8.39
C SER A 106 -13.18 6.43 -8.79
N THR A 107 -12.68 7.64 -9.10
CA THR A 107 -13.51 8.78 -9.53
C THR A 107 -14.03 8.63 -10.97
N THR A 108 -13.38 7.78 -11.77
CA THR A 108 -13.81 7.48 -13.14
C THR A 108 -14.89 6.40 -13.13
N SER A 109 -16.15 6.79 -12.99
CA SER A 109 -17.31 5.89 -13.03
C SER A 109 -17.78 5.53 -14.45
N ARG A 110 -17.03 5.95 -15.49
CA ARG A 110 -17.40 5.62 -16.87
C ARG A 110 -17.24 4.11 -17.04
N ALA A 111 -18.36 3.40 -17.07
CA ALA A 111 -18.43 1.96 -17.32
C ALA A 111 -17.51 1.59 -18.48
N LEU A 112 -16.36 0.99 -18.16
CA LEU A 112 -15.49 0.43 -19.17
C LEU A 112 -16.14 -0.88 -19.60
N ALA A 113 -16.46 -0.99 -20.88
CA ALA A 113 -17.15 -2.14 -21.44
C ALA A 113 -16.39 -3.43 -21.09
N GLY A 114 -17.12 -4.47 -20.72
CA GLY A 114 -16.50 -5.73 -20.30
C GLY A 114 -17.52 -6.80 -19.95
N THR A 115 -17.00 -7.98 -19.60
CA THR A 115 -17.79 -9.11 -19.11
C THR A 115 -17.90 -9.03 -17.58
N THR A 116 -19.12 -9.13 -17.07
CA THR A 116 -19.40 -9.09 -15.63
C THR A 116 -19.43 -10.50 -15.04
N HIS A 117 -18.72 -10.70 -13.94
CA HIS A 117 -18.64 -11.92 -13.14
C HIS A 117 -19.12 -11.60 -11.72
N ARG A 118 -20.21 -12.23 -11.28
CA ARG A 118 -20.82 -11.96 -9.96
C ARG A 118 -20.17 -12.81 -8.88
N SER A 119 -20.10 -12.28 -7.66
CA SER A 119 -19.72 -13.07 -6.49
C SER A 119 -20.88 -14.00 -6.11
N PRO A 120 -20.63 -15.31 -5.91
CA PRO A 120 -21.64 -16.21 -5.39
C PRO A 120 -22.15 -15.72 -4.02
N GLY A 121 -23.46 -15.68 -3.85
CA GLY A 121 -24.10 -15.28 -2.59
C GLY A 121 -24.08 -13.78 -2.29
N ASN A 122 -23.60 -12.92 -3.19
CA ASN A 122 -23.69 -11.47 -3.07
C ASN A 122 -23.77 -10.79 -4.44
N ASP A 123 -24.99 -10.51 -4.90
CA ASP A 123 -25.25 -9.93 -6.23
C ASP A 123 -24.78 -8.48 -6.37
N ASP A 124 -24.52 -7.79 -5.26
CA ASP A 124 -24.02 -6.41 -5.24
C ASP A 124 -22.50 -6.32 -5.36
N VAL A 125 -21.81 -7.47 -5.39
CA VAL A 125 -20.37 -7.56 -5.64
C VAL A 125 -20.12 -8.25 -6.98
N ALA A 126 -19.42 -7.54 -7.87
CA ALA A 126 -19.10 -8.07 -9.19
C ALA A 126 -17.75 -7.58 -9.68
N LEU A 127 -17.07 -8.45 -10.43
CA LEU A 127 -15.89 -8.13 -11.19
C LEU A 127 -16.27 -7.88 -12.65
N VAL A 128 -15.82 -6.77 -13.23
CA VAL A 128 -15.97 -6.48 -14.65
C VAL A 128 -14.60 -6.53 -15.30
N ILE A 129 -14.42 -7.44 -16.26
CA ILE A 129 -13.17 -7.60 -17.01
C ILE A 129 -13.41 -7.06 -18.43
N GLY A 130 -12.76 -5.95 -18.73
CA GLY A 130 -12.77 -5.32 -20.06
C GLY A 130 -11.43 -5.48 -20.78
N PRO A 131 -11.34 -5.05 -22.05
CA PRO A 131 -10.10 -5.15 -22.83
C PRO A 131 -8.99 -4.19 -22.36
N ARG A 132 -9.30 -3.21 -21.51
CA ARG A 132 -8.34 -2.18 -21.06
C ARG A 132 -8.27 -2.00 -19.53
N SER A 133 -9.10 -2.73 -18.79
CA SER A 133 -9.23 -2.53 -17.35
C SER A 133 -9.92 -3.71 -16.68
N VAL A 134 -9.69 -3.80 -15.38
CA VAL A 134 -10.52 -4.59 -14.48
C VAL A 134 -11.16 -3.67 -13.43
N THR A 135 -12.43 -3.90 -13.14
CA THR A 135 -13.19 -3.12 -12.16
C THR A 135 -13.84 -4.05 -11.14
N LEU A 136 -13.58 -3.81 -9.87
CA LEU A 136 -14.35 -4.37 -8.76
C LEU A 136 -15.49 -3.41 -8.42
N ARG A 137 -16.72 -3.91 -8.47
CA ARG A 137 -17.93 -3.18 -8.06
C ARG A 137 -18.39 -3.71 -6.71
N THR A 138 -18.71 -2.80 -5.81
CA THR A 138 -19.25 -3.10 -4.48
C THR A 138 -20.38 -2.11 -4.15
N PRO A 139 -21.19 -2.35 -3.11
CA PRO A 139 -22.19 -1.38 -2.66
C PRO A 139 -21.60 0.00 -2.28
N GLY A 140 -20.34 0.04 -1.86
CA GLY A 140 -19.68 1.28 -1.43
C GLY A 140 -19.16 2.12 -2.60
N GLY A 141 -18.94 1.51 -3.76
CA GLY A 141 -18.35 2.14 -4.92
C GLY A 141 -17.55 1.15 -5.77
N GLU A 142 -16.85 1.70 -6.75
CA GLU A 142 -16.08 0.94 -7.74
C GLU A 142 -14.58 1.23 -7.61
N ILE A 143 -13.78 0.19 -7.80
CA ILE A 143 -12.32 0.27 -7.88
C ILE A 143 -11.91 -0.25 -9.24
N THR A 144 -11.24 0.59 -10.04
CA THR A 144 -10.82 0.26 -11.40
C THR A 144 -9.31 0.36 -11.53
N VAL A 145 -8.68 -0.69 -12.06
CA VAL A 145 -7.28 -0.63 -12.51
C VAL A 145 -7.25 -0.69 -14.03
N ARG A 146 -6.72 0.36 -14.65
CA ARG A 146 -6.43 0.41 -16.09
C ARG A 146 -5.13 -0.32 -16.35
N TYR A 147 -5.09 -1.15 -17.39
CA TYR A 147 -3.90 -1.97 -17.66
C TYR A 147 -2.66 -1.14 -18.02
N GLU A 148 -2.84 -0.03 -18.74
CA GLU A 148 -1.75 0.91 -19.09
C GLU A 148 -1.22 1.70 -17.88
N ALA A 149 -2.02 1.83 -16.81
CA ALA A 149 -1.67 2.53 -15.58
C ALA A 149 -1.54 1.55 -14.41
N CYS A 150 -1.11 0.32 -14.72
CA CYS A 150 -0.86 -0.73 -13.73
C CYS A 150 0.60 -0.62 -13.25
N ALA A 151 0.78 -0.48 -11.95
CA ALA A 151 2.09 -0.44 -11.30
C ALA A 151 2.68 -1.85 -11.14
N ALA A 152 1.82 -2.82 -10.85
CA ALA A 152 2.20 -4.23 -10.71
C ALA A 152 1.01 -5.13 -11.00
N LEU A 153 1.26 -6.22 -11.74
CA LEU A 153 0.36 -7.36 -11.86
C LEU A 153 1.04 -8.58 -11.25
N GLN A 154 0.52 -9.05 -10.13
CA GLN A 154 0.94 -10.30 -9.52
C GLN A 154 0.18 -11.47 -10.15
N VAL A 155 0.92 -12.42 -10.70
CA VAL A 155 0.39 -13.59 -11.39
C VAL A 155 0.65 -14.84 -10.56
N PHE A 156 -0.43 -15.50 -10.13
CA PHE A 156 -0.36 -16.72 -9.35
C PHE A 156 -0.65 -17.96 -10.22
N PRO A 157 -0.01 -19.12 -9.92
CA PRO A 157 -0.24 -20.38 -10.65
C PRO A 157 -1.69 -20.89 -10.60
N ASP A 158 -2.43 -20.59 -9.54
CA ASP A 158 -3.85 -20.95 -9.36
C ASP A 158 -4.82 -20.11 -10.21
N GLY A 159 -4.30 -19.20 -11.03
CA GLY A 159 -5.07 -18.33 -11.92
C GLY A 159 -5.42 -16.97 -11.32
N ALA A 160 -5.07 -16.68 -10.06
CA ALA A 160 -5.32 -15.37 -9.48
C ALA A 160 -4.47 -14.27 -10.14
N ARG A 161 -5.05 -13.07 -10.24
CA ARG A 161 -4.39 -11.86 -10.73
C ARG A 161 -4.64 -10.73 -9.75
N HIS A 162 -3.60 -10.22 -9.08
CA HIS A 162 -3.74 -9.04 -8.23
C HIS A 162 -3.11 -7.86 -8.95
N LEU A 163 -3.93 -6.86 -9.28
CA LEU A 163 -3.50 -5.68 -10.00
C LEU A 163 -3.45 -4.50 -9.04
N THR A 164 -2.33 -3.77 -9.03
CA THR A 164 -2.20 -2.49 -8.34
C THR A 164 -2.05 -1.38 -9.38
N GLY A 165 -2.90 -0.37 -9.32
CA GLY A 165 -2.83 0.83 -10.14
C GLY A 165 -1.75 1.81 -9.65
N LEU A 166 -1.34 2.74 -10.51
CA LEU A 166 -0.42 3.83 -10.15
C LEU A 166 -1.01 4.79 -9.10
N ASP A 167 -2.33 4.77 -8.91
CA ASP A 167 -3.06 5.49 -7.86
C ASP A 167 -3.15 4.70 -6.54
N GLY A 168 -2.54 3.50 -6.47
CA GLY A 168 -2.52 2.65 -5.29
C GLY A 168 -3.76 1.77 -5.10
N PHE A 169 -4.80 1.95 -5.91
CA PHE A 169 -5.95 1.06 -5.87
C PHE A 169 -5.56 -0.36 -6.29
N THR A 170 -6.13 -1.35 -5.62
CA THR A 170 -5.83 -2.77 -5.90
C THR A 170 -7.11 -3.53 -6.18
N VAL A 171 -7.08 -4.37 -7.22
CA VAL A 171 -8.14 -5.32 -7.55
C VAL A 171 -7.58 -6.73 -7.53
N ALA A 172 -8.08 -7.55 -6.63
CA ALA A 172 -7.78 -8.98 -6.56
C ALA A 172 -8.82 -9.77 -7.39
N VAL A 173 -8.35 -10.36 -8.48
CA VAL A 173 -9.11 -11.28 -9.32
C VAL A 173 -8.82 -12.69 -8.83
N GLU A 174 -9.78 -13.26 -8.12
CA GLU A 174 -9.72 -14.61 -7.55
C GLU A 174 -10.75 -15.50 -8.28
N PRO A 175 -10.33 -16.38 -9.22
CA PRO A 175 -11.26 -17.18 -10.02
C PRO A 175 -12.28 -17.98 -9.20
N THR A 176 -11.88 -18.44 -8.02
CA THR A 176 -12.73 -19.19 -7.08
C THR A 176 -13.87 -18.37 -6.48
N LEU A 177 -13.78 -17.03 -6.50
CA LEU A 177 -14.76 -16.13 -5.87
C LEU A 177 -15.81 -15.58 -6.84
N TYR A 178 -15.74 -15.90 -8.14
CA TYR A 178 -16.65 -15.32 -9.12
C TYR A 178 -17.22 -16.35 -10.09
N ASP A 179 -18.51 -16.24 -10.35
CA ASP A 179 -19.19 -17.13 -11.27
C ASP A 179 -18.67 -16.97 -12.71
N ARG A 180 -18.42 -18.12 -13.34
CA ARG A 180 -18.01 -18.22 -14.75
C ARG A 180 -16.73 -17.42 -15.08
N LEU A 181 -15.89 -17.15 -14.08
CA LEU A 181 -14.58 -16.56 -14.28
C LEU A 181 -13.57 -17.65 -14.66
N GLY A 182 -13.51 -17.97 -15.95
CA GLY A 182 -12.63 -18.99 -16.50
C GLY A 182 -11.26 -18.47 -16.97
N PRO A 183 -10.32 -19.37 -17.33
CA PRO A 183 -8.99 -19.02 -17.84
C PRO A 183 -9.02 -18.04 -19.03
N ASP A 184 -10.00 -18.16 -19.93
CA ASP A 184 -10.14 -17.28 -21.11
C ASP A 184 -10.40 -15.82 -20.73
N ARG A 185 -10.94 -15.55 -19.54
CA ARG A 185 -11.15 -14.18 -19.03
C ARG A 185 -9.92 -13.67 -18.32
N VAL A 186 -9.22 -14.53 -17.59
CA VAL A 186 -7.90 -14.21 -17.01
C VAL A 186 -6.89 -13.86 -18.11
N ALA A 187 -6.91 -14.58 -19.23
CA ALA A 187 -6.05 -14.31 -20.38
C ALA A 187 -6.25 -12.90 -20.99
N VAL A 188 -7.44 -12.31 -20.87
CA VAL A 188 -7.69 -10.92 -21.31
C VAL A 188 -6.90 -9.93 -20.45
N ILE A 189 -6.80 -10.19 -19.15
CA ILE A 189 -5.98 -9.37 -18.24
C ILE A 189 -4.51 -9.50 -18.63
N ASP A 190 -4.03 -10.74 -18.79
CA ASP A 190 -2.63 -11.03 -19.12
C ASP A 190 -2.20 -10.40 -20.44
N ALA A 191 -3.09 -10.36 -21.45
CA ALA A 191 -2.82 -9.74 -22.73
C ALA A 191 -2.85 -8.20 -22.70
N GLY A 192 -3.62 -7.62 -21.77
CA GLY A 192 -3.82 -6.18 -21.68
C GLY A 192 -2.75 -5.43 -20.88
N VAL A 193 -2.08 -6.11 -19.94
CA VAL A 193 -1.10 -5.51 -19.02
C VAL A 193 0.32 -5.56 -19.62
N PRO A 194 1.11 -4.47 -19.56
CA PRO A 194 2.50 -4.48 -20.01
C PRO A 194 3.35 -5.55 -19.30
N ALA A 195 4.14 -6.31 -20.05
CA ALA A 195 4.96 -7.39 -19.50
C ALA A 195 6.00 -6.91 -18.46
N THR A 196 6.40 -5.64 -18.52
CA THR A 196 7.38 -5.03 -17.61
C THR A 196 6.90 -4.88 -16.18
N VAL A 197 5.58 -4.93 -15.93
CA VAL A 197 5.00 -4.81 -14.58
C VAL A 197 4.48 -6.15 -14.03
N VAL A 198 4.76 -7.25 -14.74
CA VAL A 198 4.30 -8.58 -14.34
C VAL A 198 5.27 -9.20 -13.33
N VAL A 199 4.74 -9.53 -12.16
CA VAL A 199 5.46 -10.23 -11.09
C VAL A 199 4.92 -11.65 -10.98
N ARG A 200 5.77 -12.65 -11.24
CA ARG A 200 5.41 -14.05 -11.08
C ARG A 200 5.51 -14.42 -9.61
N MET A 201 4.37 -14.82 -9.03
CA MET A 201 4.29 -15.23 -7.64
C MET A 201 4.50 -16.74 -7.51
N PRO A 202 5.06 -17.21 -6.38
CA PRO A 202 5.10 -18.63 -6.09
C PRO A 202 3.69 -19.22 -5.93
N GLU A 203 3.60 -20.55 -5.95
CA GLU A 203 2.38 -21.27 -5.63
C GLU A 203 1.93 -20.97 -4.20
N ARG A 204 0.62 -20.76 -4.02
CA ARG A 204 0.00 -20.51 -2.72
C ARG A 204 -0.38 -21.83 -2.06
N ASP A 205 -0.36 -21.85 -0.73
CA ASP A 205 -0.99 -22.94 0.03
C ASP A 205 -2.48 -23.02 -0.32
N ALA A 206 -3.01 -24.22 -0.58
CA ALA A 206 -4.40 -24.45 -0.95
C ALA A 206 -5.42 -23.93 0.08
N ASP A 207 -5.03 -23.84 1.35
CA ASP A 207 -5.85 -23.28 2.43
C ASP A 207 -5.82 -21.73 2.46
N SER A 208 -4.84 -21.11 1.81
CA SER A 208 -4.74 -19.66 1.65
C SER A 208 -5.47 -19.12 0.42
N ILE A 209 -5.90 -20.01 -0.49
CA ILE A 209 -6.68 -19.65 -1.68
C ILE A 209 -8.12 -19.31 -1.22
N PRO A 210 -8.61 -18.08 -1.46
CA PRO A 210 -9.95 -17.69 -1.06
C PRO A 210 -11.02 -18.61 -1.65
N ARG A 211 -12.06 -18.92 -0.86
CA ARG A 211 -13.24 -19.67 -1.31
C ARG A 211 -14.50 -18.87 -0.97
N PRO A 212 -15.59 -18.99 -1.75
CA PRO A 212 -16.85 -18.37 -1.40
C PRO A 212 -17.29 -18.81 -0.01
N ALA A 213 -17.84 -17.89 0.78
CA ALA A 213 -18.43 -18.26 2.06
C ALA A 213 -19.56 -19.25 1.79
N SER A 214 -19.47 -20.46 2.34
CA SER A 214 -20.56 -21.42 2.29
C SER A 214 -21.79 -20.80 2.97
N LEU A 215 -22.88 -20.63 2.20
CA LEU A 215 -24.17 -20.19 2.73
C LEU A 215 -24.55 -21.10 3.91
N PRO A 216 -24.93 -20.57 5.08
CA PRO A 216 -25.36 -21.42 6.18
C PRO A 216 -26.67 -22.14 5.80
N GLY A 217 -26.56 -23.44 5.52
CA GLY A 217 -27.72 -24.34 5.45
C GLY A 217 -28.46 -24.33 6.78
N GLY A 218 -29.80 -24.31 6.73
CA GLY A 218 -30.68 -24.23 7.89
C GLY A 218 -30.36 -25.30 8.95
N GLY A 219 -29.94 -24.85 10.12
CA GLY A 219 -29.65 -25.70 11.27
C GLY A 219 -29.34 -24.86 12.51
N LEU A 220 -30.05 -25.15 13.60
CA LEU A 220 -30.19 -24.37 14.83
C LEU A 220 -28.89 -23.98 15.58
N LYS A 221 -28.96 -22.77 16.16
CA LYS A 221 -28.37 -22.30 17.44
C LYS A 221 -26.87 -21.95 17.51
N SER A 222 -26.65 -20.63 17.65
CA SER A 222 -25.65 -19.97 18.51
C SER A 222 -24.16 -20.24 18.23
N ARG A 223 -23.51 -19.28 17.57
CA ARG A 223 -22.45 -18.44 18.15
C ARG A 223 -21.89 -17.50 17.09
N THR A 224 -22.37 -16.25 17.10
CA THR A 224 -21.84 -15.18 16.27
C THR A 224 -20.50 -14.71 16.84
N ARG A 225 -19.39 -15.08 16.21
CA ARG A 225 -18.15 -14.30 16.20
C ARG A 225 -17.33 -14.61 14.94
N SER A 226 -17.07 -13.54 14.20
CA SER A 226 -15.92 -13.32 13.31
C SER A 226 -15.91 -14.02 11.94
N VAL A 227 -16.38 -13.31 10.90
CA VAL A 227 -15.63 -13.12 9.63
C VAL A 227 -15.98 -11.73 9.07
N LEU A 228 -15.11 -10.76 9.32
CA LEU A 228 -14.95 -9.51 8.56
C LEU A 228 -13.58 -8.94 8.98
N ARG A 229 -12.53 -9.56 8.47
CA ARG A 229 -11.15 -9.11 8.68
C ARG A 229 -10.36 -9.15 7.38
N SER A 230 -10.80 -8.33 6.43
CA SER A 230 -9.96 -7.73 5.39
C SER A 230 -10.77 -6.73 4.57
N LEU A 231 -11.43 -5.78 5.23
CA LEU A 231 -11.97 -4.51 4.67
C LEU A 231 -12.70 -3.74 5.80
N ARG A 232 -11.96 -3.31 6.82
CA ARG A 232 -12.36 -2.20 7.70
C ARG A 232 -11.12 -1.46 8.18
N ILE A 233 -10.90 -0.29 7.59
CA ILE A 233 -10.29 0.84 8.28
C ILE A 233 -11.25 1.22 9.41
N GLY A 234 -10.69 1.46 10.61
CA GLY A 234 -11.41 1.50 11.87
C GLY A 234 -12.47 2.60 11.99
N ARG A 235 -13.32 2.45 13.02
CA ARG A 235 -14.00 3.52 13.77
C ARG A 235 -13.21 3.92 15.01
#